data_AF-A8ZM11-F1
#
_entry.id   AF-A8ZM11-F1
#
_cell.length_a   1.000
_cell.length_b   1.000
_cell.length_c   1.000
_cell.angle_alpha   90.00
_cell.angle_beta   90.00
_cell.angle_gamma   90.00
#
_symmetry.space_group_name_H-M   'P 1'
#
loop_
_entity.id
_entity.type
_entity.pdbx_description
1 polymer ?
#
loop_
_entity_poly.entity_id
_entity_poly.type
_entity_poly.pdbx_seq_one_letter_code
_entity_poly.pdbx_strand_id
1 'polypeptide(L)'
;MRSVFCRDDGFAHISRYLNGLLLSPNKTLQGIYSQLVWPEGEQVSYRAMHEAIFEAGWHHQELMAHHRNVLGPKHRGRGREVISLDWTYSHHPYSQEIFGDKAAYDHVNRCWSCYQTVVTAVAANPERLDGIAVEVQQPNYQLEELAYLRMTRRETYESMEQVHQRLLELLHYQKNRLRYRKRTELAVDIVRQLEAERNFPDADYAFDQGVLTLELSLFYHFRQRENQDA
;
A
#
# COMPACT_ATOMS: atom_id res chain seq x y z
N MET A 1 -17.44 -8.56 -3.44
CA MET A 1 -16.38 -8.53 -2.41
C MET A 1 -15.94 -9.93 -2.02
N ARG A 2 -16.88 -10.88 -1.79
CA ARG A 2 -16.55 -12.29 -1.49
C ARG A 2 -15.63 -12.96 -2.53
N SER A 3 -15.78 -12.62 -3.81
CA SER A 3 -14.97 -13.15 -4.92
C SER A 3 -13.47 -12.85 -4.85
N VAL A 4 -13.04 -11.90 -4.01
CA VAL A 4 -11.63 -11.52 -3.84
C VAL A 4 -10.92 -12.43 -2.82
N PHE A 5 -11.68 -13.19 -2.02
CA PHE A 5 -11.14 -14.06 -0.99
C PHE A 5 -11.09 -15.50 -1.48
N CYS A 6 -9.97 -16.18 -1.25
CA CYS A 6 -9.75 -17.57 -1.68
C CYS A 6 -10.75 -18.57 -1.08
N ARG A 7 -11.37 -18.23 0.06
CA ARG A 7 -12.34 -19.05 0.80
C ARG A 7 -13.42 -18.17 1.43
N ASP A 8 -14.66 -18.68 1.51
CA ASP A 8 -15.77 -17.97 2.15
C ASP A 8 -15.48 -17.65 3.63
N ASP A 9 -14.86 -18.59 4.35
CA ASP A 9 -14.46 -18.40 5.76
C ASP A 9 -13.46 -17.24 5.92
N GLY A 10 -12.60 -17.02 4.92
CA GLY A 10 -11.62 -15.93 4.92
C GLY A 10 -12.28 -14.56 4.97
N PHE A 11 -13.39 -14.37 4.23
CA PHE A 11 -14.16 -13.12 4.29
C PHE A 11 -14.72 -12.87 5.69
N ALA A 12 -15.21 -13.91 6.36
CA ALA A 12 -15.77 -13.78 7.71
C ALA A 12 -14.69 -13.46 8.75
N HIS A 13 -13.48 -13.99 8.62
CA HIS A 13 -12.34 -13.67 9.49
C HIS A 13 -11.88 -12.22 9.30
N ILE A 14 -11.74 -11.79 8.05
CA ILE A 14 -11.30 -10.42 7.74
C ILE A 14 -12.38 -9.40 8.16
N SER A 15 -13.66 -9.70 7.97
CA SER A 15 -14.75 -8.85 8.45
C SER A 15 -14.73 -8.68 9.97
N ARG A 16 -14.50 -9.77 10.72
CA ARG A 16 -14.35 -9.71 12.19
C ARG A 16 -13.10 -8.90 12.58
N TYR A 17 -11.99 -9.08 11.88
CA TYR A 17 -10.77 -8.32 12.12
C TYR A 17 -10.97 -6.81 11.90
N LEU A 18 -11.59 -6.43 10.77
CA LEU A 18 -11.90 -5.02 10.47
C LEU A 18 -12.84 -4.42 11.50
N ASN A 19 -13.89 -5.14 11.91
CA ASN A 19 -14.77 -4.69 13.00
C ASN A 19 -13.99 -4.54 14.32
N GLY A 20 -13.09 -5.48 14.63
CA GLY A 20 -12.18 -5.37 15.77
C GLY A 20 -11.25 -4.16 15.66
N LEU A 21 -10.73 -3.84 14.48
CA LEU A 21 -9.92 -2.64 14.25
C LEU A 21 -10.72 -1.35 14.45
N LEU A 22 -12.04 -1.37 14.29
CA LEU A 22 -12.90 -0.21 14.56
C LEU A 22 -13.28 -0.10 16.03
N LEU A 23 -13.59 -1.22 16.68
CA LEU A 23 -14.25 -1.24 17.99
C LEU A 23 -13.30 -1.56 19.16
N SER A 24 -12.26 -2.36 18.94
CA SER A 24 -11.39 -2.82 20.02
C SER A 24 -10.42 -1.72 20.47
N PRO A 25 -10.23 -1.51 21.78
CA PRO A 25 -9.15 -0.65 22.27
C PRO A 25 -7.75 -1.25 22.02
N ASN A 26 -7.63 -2.57 21.84
CA ASN A 26 -6.36 -3.24 21.54
C ASN A 26 -6.36 -3.74 20.09
N LYS A 27 -5.69 -2.99 19.21
CA LYS A 27 -5.70 -3.22 17.75
C LYS A 27 -4.79 -4.36 17.27
N THR A 28 -4.15 -5.09 18.17
CA THR A 28 -3.39 -6.30 17.80
C THR A 28 -4.35 -7.42 17.39
N LEU A 29 -3.94 -8.32 16.49
CA LEU A 29 -4.79 -9.46 16.12
C LEU A 29 -5.16 -10.30 17.36
N GLN A 30 -4.20 -10.52 18.27
CA GLN A 30 -4.42 -11.27 19.51
C GLN A 30 -5.41 -10.54 20.44
N GLY A 31 -5.25 -9.22 20.59
CA GLY A 31 -6.15 -8.40 21.41
C GLY A 31 -7.57 -8.32 20.86
N ILE A 32 -7.71 -8.25 19.53
CA ILE A 32 -9.01 -8.33 18.87
C ILE A 32 -9.61 -9.71 19.10
N TYR A 33 -8.85 -10.77 18.82
CA TYR A 33 -9.33 -12.15 18.93
C TYR A 33 -9.80 -12.49 20.34
N SER A 34 -9.09 -12.06 21.37
CA SER A 34 -9.47 -12.32 22.77
C SER A 34 -10.75 -11.62 23.22
N GLN A 35 -11.21 -10.62 22.47
CA GLN A 35 -12.43 -9.85 22.74
C GLN A 35 -13.61 -10.29 21.87
N LEU A 36 -13.40 -11.18 20.89
CA LEU A 36 -14.48 -11.70 20.06
C LEU A 36 -15.37 -12.65 20.87
N VAL A 37 -16.67 -12.36 20.89
CA VAL A 37 -17.70 -13.28 21.40
C VAL A 37 -18.14 -14.18 20.26
N TRP A 38 -17.99 -15.48 20.44
CA TRP A 38 -18.30 -16.48 19.44
C TRP A 38 -19.67 -17.12 19.72
N PRO A 39 -20.54 -17.28 18.71
CA PRO A 39 -21.67 -18.18 18.80
C PRO A 39 -21.19 -19.61 19.10
N GLU A 40 -22.04 -20.40 19.75
CA GLU A 40 -21.74 -21.79 20.09
C GLU A 40 -21.41 -22.60 18.82
N GLY A 41 -20.25 -23.27 18.83
CA GLY A 41 -19.77 -24.08 17.70
C GLY A 41 -19.15 -23.29 16.52
N GLU A 42 -19.17 -21.95 16.54
CA GLU A 42 -18.61 -21.12 15.46
C GLU A 42 -17.23 -20.54 15.79
N GLN A 43 -16.68 -20.85 16.97
CA GLN A 43 -15.36 -20.36 17.36
C GLN A 43 -14.28 -20.92 16.44
N VAL A 44 -13.55 -20.02 15.77
CA VAL A 44 -12.33 -20.39 15.06
C VAL A 44 -11.09 -20.12 15.89
N SER A 45 -10.00 -20.80 15.57
CA SER A 45 -8.73 -20.60 16.26
C SER A 45 -8.08 -19.26 15.86
N TYR A 46 -7.28 -18.70 16.78
CA TYR A 46 -6.44 -17.54 16.51
C TYR A 46 -5.56 -17.76 15.26
N ARG A 47 -4.98 -18.96 15.13
CA ARG A 47 -4.11 -19.31 14.01
C ARG A 47 -4.87 -19.29 12.67
N ALA A 48 -6.09 -19.83 12.63
CA ALA A 48 -6.91 -19.80 11.41
C ALA A 48 -7.24 -18.35 11.01
N MET A 49 -7.54 -17.49 11.98
CA MET A 49 -7.75 -16.06 11.73
C MET A 49 -6.48 -15.36 11.22
N HIS A 50 -5.31 -15.67 11.80
CA HIS A 50 -4.02 -15.16 11.34
C HIS A 50 -3.72 -15.59 9.89
N GLU A 51 -3.89 -16.87 9.57
CA GLU A 51 -3.70 -17.41 8.23
C GLU A 51 -4.60 -16.69 7.22
N ALA A 52 -5.88 -16.53 7.55
CA ALA A 52 -6.85 -15.88 6.68
C ALA A 52 -6.49 -14.42 6.38
N ILE A 53 -5.97 -13.68 7.36
CA ILE A 53 -5.68 -12.25 7.22
C ILE A 53 -4.33 -12.02 6.55
N PHE A 54 -3.27 -12.71 6.98
CA PHE A 54 -1.90 -12.38 6.62
C PHE A 54 -1.27 -13.33 5.59
N GLU A 55 -1.80 -14.55 5.42
CA GLU A 55 -1.14 -15.61 4.62
C GLU A 55 -1.99 -16.15 3.48
N ALA A 56 -3.30 -15.92 3.49
CA ALA A 56 -4.24 -16.49 2.52
C ALA A 56 -4.11 -15.93 1.09
N GLY A 57 -3.21 -14.97 0.86
CA GLY A 57 -2.84 -14.51 -0.49
C GLY A 57 -3.93 -13.76 -1.24
N TRP A 58 -4.89 -13.14 -0.56
CA TRP A 58 -5.91 -12.31 -1.21
C TRP A 58 -5.28 -11.07 -1.87
N HIS A 59 -5.83 -10.67 -3.02
CA HIS A 59 -5.26 -9.61 -3.85
C HIS A 59 -5.76 -8.23 -3.43
N HIS A 60 -4.92 -7.46 -2.73
CA HIS A 60 -5.29 -6.09 -2.29
C HIS A 60 -5.69 -5.18 -3.46
N GLN A 61 -5.09 -5.34 -4.65
CA GLN A 61 -5.42 -4.54 -5.83
C GLN A 61 -6.87 -4.78 -6.29
N GLU A 62 -7.32 -6.03 -6.30
CA GLU A 62 -8.70 -6.40 -6.62
C GLU A 62 -9.67 -5.91 -5.53
N LEU A 63 -9.26 -6.00 -4.27
CA LEU A 63 -10.03 -5.47 -3.15
C LEU A 63 -10.27 -3.97 -3.29
N MET A 64 -9.22 -3.21 -3.63
CA MET A 64 -9.29 -1.76 -3.82
C MET A 64 -10.11 -1.38 -5.06
N ALA A 65 -9.99 -2.10 -6.17
CA ALA A 65 -10.84 -1.90 -7.34
C ALA A 65 -12.32 -2.13 -7.01
N HIS A 66 -12.63 -3.23 -6.29
CA HIS A 66 -14.00 -3.49 -5.85
C HIS A 66 -14.50 -2.41 -4.87
N HIS A 67 -13.66 -1.95 -3.95
CA HIS A 67 -13.99 -0.86 -3.03
C HIS A 67 -14.37 0.42 -3.78
N ARG A 68 -13.59 0.81 -4.80
CA ARG A 68 -13.90 1.96 -5.65
C ARG A 68 -15.18 1.79 -6.46
N ASN A 69 -15.46 0.59 -6.98
CA ASN A 69 -16.75 0.30 -7.63
C ASN A 69 -17.95 0.48 -6.68
N VAL A 70 -17.79 0.18 -5.40
CA VAL A 70 -18.83 0.39 -4.37
C VAL A 70 -18.97 1.87 -4.00
N LEU A 71 -17.87 2.63 -4.03
CA LEU A 71 -17.86 4.05 -3.65
C LEU A 71 -18.28 4.98 -4.79
N GLY A 72 -17.90 4.73 -6.03
CA GLY A 72 -18.17 5.61 -7.18
C GLY A 72 -19.64 6.07 -7.25
N PRO A 73 -20.63 5.14 -7.24
CA PRO A 73 -22.04 5.51 -7.23
C PRO A 73 -22.47 6.38 -6.04
N LYS A 74 -21.78 6.29 -4.90
CA LYS A 74 -22.10 7.07 -3.69
C LYS A 74 -21.63 8.51 -3.78
N HIS A 75 -20.66 8.83 -4.62
CA HIS A 75 -20.18 10.20 -4.80
C HIS A 75 -20.89 10.94 -5.94
N ARG A 76 -21.45 10.23 -6.93
CA ARG A 76 -22.12 10.83 -8.09
C ARG A 76 -23.22 11.81 -7.70
N GLY A 77 -23.21 12.99 -8.34
CA GLY A 77 -24.26 14.01 -8.19
C GLY A 77 -24.27 14.75 -6.85
N ARG A 78 -23.23 14.61 -6.03
CA ARG A 78 -23.14 15.23 -4.69
C ARG A 78 -22.25 16.48 -4.65
N GLY A 79 -22.23 17.23 -5.75
CA GLY A 79 -21.39 18.42 -5.92
C GLY A 79 -20.05 18.11 -6.57
N ARG A 80 -19.12 19.08 -6.51
CA ARG A 80 -17.80 18.96 -7.12
C ARG A 80 -16.98 17.90 -6.39
N GLU A 81 -16.53 16.91 -7.14
CA GLU A 81 -15.66 15.84 -6.65
C GLU A 81 -14.20 16.22 -6.88
N VAL A 82 -13.37 15.98 -5.86
CA VAL A 82 -11.92 16.16 -5.93
C VAL A 82 -11.23 14.92 -5.39
N ILE A 83 -10.28 14.38 -6.13
CA ILE A 83 -9.37 13.34 -5.69
C ILE A 83 -8.07 14.00 -5.24
N SER A 84 -7.78 13.91 -3.95
CA SER A 84 -6.52 14.37 -3.36
C SER A 84 -5.53 13.23 -3.31
N LEU A 85 -4.34 13.40 -3.90
CA LEU A 85 -3.21 12.51 -3.77
C LEU A 85 -2.15 13.16 -2.89
N ASP A 86 -1.75 12.43 -1.86
CA ASP A 86 -0.74 12.85 -0.91
C ASP A 86 0.13 11.65 -0.50
N TRP A 87 1.21 11.92 0.22
CA TRP A 87 2.02 10.90 0.84
C TRP A 87 2.28 11.26 2.29
N THR A 88 2.40 10.24 3.13
CA THR A 88 2.66 10.42 4.55
C THR A 88 3.56 9.31 5.08
N TYR A 89 4.00 9.46 6.33
CA TYR A 89 4.73 8.44 7.04
C TYR A 89 3.80 7.63 7.95
N SER A 90 3.78 6.31 7.78
CA SER A 90 3.23 5.40 8.77
C SER A 90 4.26 5.20 9.88
N HIS A 91 3.94 5.70 11.07
CA HIS A 91 4.81 5.72 12.24
C HIS A 91 4.77 4.42 13.03
N HIS A 92 5.94 3.84 13.30
CA HIS A 92 6.09 2.55 13.98
C HIS A 92 7.08 2.63 15.17
N PRO A 93 6.69 3.23 16.30
CA PRO A 93 7.61 3.54 17.40
C PRO A 93 8.11 2.33 18.20
N TYR A 94 7.45 1.18 18.10
CA TYR A 94 7.70 0.02 18.98
C TYR A 94 8.18 -1.23 18.25
N SER A 95 8.40 -1.15 16.94
CA SER A 95 8.87 -2.29 16.16
C SER A 95 10.14 -1.93 15.40
N GLN A 96 11.16 -2.76 15.57
CA GLN A 96 12.43 -2.68 14.85
C GLN A 96 12.50 -3.69 13.69
N GLU A 97 11.45 -4.50 13.52
CA GLU A 97 11.42 -5.63 12.59
C GLU A 97 10.34 -5.47 11.52
N ILE A 98 9.79 -4.26 11.34
CA ILE A 98 8.83 -4.03 10.26
C ILE A 98 9.61 -3.94 8.96
N PHE A 99 9.37 -4.91 8.08
CA PHE A 99 9.99 -4.94 6.77
C PHE A 99 9.81 -3.61 6.04
N GLY A 100 10.94 -2.97 5.72
CA GLY A 100 11.00 -1.74 4.96
C GLY A 100 10.67 -0.45 5.70
N ASP A 101 10.69 -0.50 7.03
CA ASP A 101 10.81 0.72 7.79
C ASP A 101 12.20 1.38 7.60
N LYS A 102 12.24 2.70 7.79
CA LYS A 102 13.46 3.46 7.86
C LYS A 102 13.46 4.31 9.12
N ALA A 103 14.59 4.29 9.82
CA ALA A 103 14.81 5.19 10.94
C ALA A 103 14.87 6.64 10.43
N ALA A 104 14.02 7.49 10.99
CA ALA A 104 14.07 8.93 10.79
C ALA A 104 13.78 9.64 12.11
N TYR A 105 14.15 10.91 12.20
CA TYR A 105 13.86 11.70 13.38
C TYR A 105 12.42 12.21 13.32
N ASP A 106 11.63 11.85 14.33
CA ASP A 106 10.29 12.36 14.56
C ASP A 106 10.37 13.81 15.06
N HIS A 107 10.07 14.78 14.21
CA HIS A 107 10.06 16.17 14.63
C HIS A 107 8.85 16.53 15.52
N VAL A 108 7.76 15.74 15.47
CA VAL A 108 6.57 15.94 16.29
C VAL A 108 6.81 15.42 17.70
N ASN A 109 7.29 14.19 17.82
CA ASN A 109 7.54 13.53 19.11
C ASN A 109 8.96 13.71 19.65
N ARG A 110 9.86 14.34 18.87
CA ARG A 110 11.26 14.64 19.20
C ARG A 110 12.09 13.41 19.55
N CYS A 111 11.83 12.29 18.89
CA CYS A 111 12.54 11.02 19.10
C CYS A 111 12.94 10.37 17.76
N TRP A 112 13.86 9.42 17.80
CA TRP A 112 14.08 8.55 16.65
C TRP A 112 12.96 7.53 16.56
N SER A 113 12.45 7.31 15.35
CA SER A 113 11.41 6.32 15.11
C SER A 113 11.56 5.67 13.73
N CYS A 114 10.85 4.57 13.54
CA CYS A 114 10.76 3.82 12.30
C CYS A 114 9.53 4.24 11.51
N TYR A 115 9.70 4.46 10.20
CA TYR A 115 8.62 4.89 9.31
C TYR A 115 8.58 4.09 8.03
N GLN A 116 7.36 3.86 7.52
CA GLN A 116 7.13 3.47 6.14
C GLN A 116 6.51 4.64 5.39
N THR A 117 6.93 4.87 4.15
CA THR A 117 6.30 5.88 3.31
C THR A 117 5.07 5.29 2.64
N VAL A 118 3.94 5.98 2.73
CA VAL A 118 2.67 5.55 2.16
C VAL A 118 2.14 6.66 1.25
N VAL A 119 1.75 6.30 0.04
CA VAL A 119 1.03 7.19 -0.90
C VAL A 119 -0.45 6.87 -0.80
N THR A 120 -1.29 7.89 -0.64
CA THR A 120 -2.74 7.74 -0.46
C THR A 120 -3.48 8.57 -1.49
N ALA A 121 -4.69 8.12 -1.82
CA ALA A 121 -5.66 8.91 -2.58
C ALA A 121 -7.01 8.89 -1.87
N VAL A 122 -7.66 10.05 -1.84
CA VAL A 122 -8.95 10.27 -1.19
C VAL A 122 -9.90 10.97 -2.17
N ALA A 123 -11.08 10.39 -2.38
CA ALA A 123 -12.17 11.07 -3.08
C ALA A 123 -12.98 11.89 -2.07
N ALA A 124 -13.20 13.16 -2.36
CA ALA A 124 -13.94 14.08 -1.51
C ALA A 124 -14.94 14.91 -2.32
N ASN A 125 -16.10 15.15 -1.70
CA ASN A 125 -17.11 16.11 -2.11
C ASN A 125 -17.68 16.79 -0.85
N PRO A 126 -18.58 17.79 -0.95
CA PRO A 126 -19.15 18.48 0.21
C PRO A 126 -19.80 17.59 1.29
N GLU A 127 -20.23 16.37 0.94
CA GLU A 127 -20.93 15.47 1.85
C GLU A 127 -20.06 14.31 2.36
N ARG A 128 -18.95 14.00 1.67
CA ARG A 128 -18.27 12.72 1.84
C ARG A 128 -16.77 12.79 1.58
N LEU A 129 -16.04 11.98 2.33
CA LEU A 129 -14.62 11.73 2.16
C LEU A 129 -14.37 10.22 2.31
N ASP A 130 -13.79 9.58 1.30
CA ASP A 130 -13.39 8.17 1.38
C ASP A 130 -11.99 7.96 0.81
N GLY A 131 -11.19 7.12 1.50
CA GLY A 131 -9.94 6.62 0.96
C GLY A 131 -10.19 5.68 -0.21
N ILE A 132 -9.54 5.93 -1.35
CA ILE A 132 -9.70 5.19 -2.60
C ILE A 132 -8.41 4.51 -3.08
N ALA A 133 -7.25 4.88 -2.52
CA ALA A 133 -5.98 4.19 -2.73
C ALA A 133 -5.06 4.30 -1.50
N VAL A 134 -4.27 3.26 -1.26
CA VAL A 134 -3.20 3.23 -0.27
C VAL A 134 -2.09 2.31 -0.78
N GLU A 135 -0.91 2.87 -0.99
CA GLU A 135 0.23 2.15 -1.53
C GLU A 135 1.45 2.37 -0.65
N VAL A 136 2.06 1.29 -0.16
CA VAL A 136 3.29 1.36 0.63
C VAL A 136 4.47 1.45 -0.33
N GLN A 137 5.25 2.52 -0.20
CA GLN A 137 6.51 2.61 -0.91
C GLN A 137 7.52 1.68 -0.25
N GLN A 138 8.02 0.72 -1.04
CA GLN A 138 9.09 -0.17 -0.62
C GLN A 138 10.37 0.62 -0.31
N PRO A 139 11.16 0.18 0.69
CA PRO A 139 12.38 0.85 1.07
C PRO A 139 13.40 0.85 -0.08
N ASN A 140 14.17 1.93 -0.19
CA ASN A 140 15.31 1.98 -1.10
C ASN A 140 16.61 1.68 -0.34
N TYR A 141 17.16 0.47 -0.47
CA TYR A 141 18.47 0.13 0.08
C TYR A 141 19.56 0.06 -0.98
N GLN A 142 19.35 0.67 -2.16
CA GLN A 142 20.27 0.50 -3.29
C GLN A 142 21.70 0.96 -2.98
N LEU A 143 21.87 2.03 -2.19
CA LEU A 143 23.20 2.53 -1.83
C LEU A 143 23.91 1.58 -0.86
N GLU A 144 23.17 1.09 0.14
CA GLU A 144 23.61 0.16 1.17
C GLU A 144 23.96 -1.20 0.55
N GLU A 145 23.10 -1.74 -0.32
CA GLU A 145 23.36 -2.97 -1.07
C GLU A 145 24.58 -2.83 -1.99
N LEU A 146 24.72 -1.71 -2.69
CA LEU A 146 25.88 -1.48 -3.55
C LEU A 146 27.18 -1.36 -2.74
N ALA A 147 27.13 -0.70 -1.57
CA ALA A 147 28.25 -0.62 -0.65
C ALA A 147 28.64 -2.01 -0.14
N TYR A 148 27.66 -2.81 0.28
CA TYR A 148 27.86 -4.21 0.66
C TYR A 148 28.54 -5.00 -0.46
N LEU A 149 28.00 -4.96 -1.69
CA LEU A 149 28.56 -5.66 -2.84
C LEU A 149 30.00 -5.23 -3.13
N ARG A 150 30.33 -3.95 -2.97
CA ARG A 150 31.70 -3.46 -3.13
C ARG A 150 32.63 -3.99 -2.04
N MET A 151 32.17 -4.00 -0.79
CA MET A 151 32.94 -4.48 0.36
C MET A 151 33.17 -5.99 0.34
N THR A 152 32.21 -6.78 -0.15
CA THR A 152 32.29 -8.25 -0.18
C THR A 152 32.87 -8.82 -1.47
N ARG A 153 33.24 -7.95 -2.42
CA ARG A 153 33.89 -8.38 -3.67
C ARG A 153 35.23 -9.05 -3.34
N ARG A 154 35.48 -10.22 -3.94
CA ARG A 154 36.79 -10.86 -3.94
C ARG A 154 37.49 -10.61 -5.26
N GLU A 155 38.83 -10.66 -5.25
CA GLU A 155 39.63 -10.59 -6.48
C GLU A 155 39.48 -11.89 -7.29
N THR A 156 39.39 -13.03 -6.60
CA THR A 156 39.20 -14.35 -7.16
C THR A 156 38.15 -15.14 -6.38
N TYR A 157 37.45 -16.04 -7.07
CA TYR A 157 36.47 -16.97 -6.50
C TYR A 157 36.95 -18.39 -6.81
N GLU A 158 37.26 -19.16 -5.78
CA GLU A 158 38.01 -20.43 -5.91
C GLU A 158 37.10 -21.65 -6.12
N SER A 159 35.80 -21.51 -5.88
CA SER A 159 34.83 -22.57 -6.08
C SER A 159 33.58 -22.08 -6.81
N MET A 160 32.90 -23.00 -7.50
CA MET A 160 31.63 -22.73 -8.16
C MET A 160 30.55 -22.28 -7.19
N GLU A 161 30.58 -22.73 -5.94
CA GLU A 161 29.67 -22.29 -4.89
C GLU A 161 29.86 -20.80 -4.57
N GLN A 162 31.12 -20.34 -4.47
CA GLN A 162 31.42 -18.93 -4.24
C GLN A 162 30.98 -18.05 -5.43
N VAL A 163 31.18 -18.54 -6.66
CA VAL A 163 30.70 -17.85 -7.87
C VAL A 163 29.17 -17.78 -7.89
N HIS A 164 28.50 -18.90 -7.60
CA HIS A 164 27.04 -18.98 -7.56
C HIS A 164 26.46 -18.02 -6.52
N GLN A 165 26.98 -18.03 -5.30
CA GLN A 165 26.55 -17.11 -4.24
C GLN A 165 26.74 -15.65 -4.68
N ARG A 166 27.88 -15.32 -5.30
CA ARG A 166 28.12 -13.96 -5.80
C ARG A 166 27.14 -13.54 -6.90
N LEU A 167 26.84 -14.44 -7.83
CA LEU A 167 25.85 -14.18 -8.87
C LEU A 167 24.46 -13.94 -8.26
N LEU A 168 24.06 -14.73 -7.26
CA LEU A 168 22.79 -14.51 -6.56
C LEU A 168 22.73 -13.13 -5.91
N GLU A 169 23.77 -12.70 -5.19
CA GLU A 169 23.83 -11.36 -4.59
C GLU A 169 23.65 -10.25 -5.64
N LEU A 170 24.34 -10.35 -6.78
CA LEU A 170 24.24 -9.39 -7.88
C LEU A 170 22.85 -9.38 -8.53
N LEU A 171 22.26 -10.56 -8.71
CA LEU A 171 20.90 -10.70 -9.24
C LEU A 171 19.85 -10.16 -8.27
N HIS A 172 20.02 -10.35 -6.96
CA HIS A 172 19.18 -9.75 -5.93
C HIS A 172 19.25 -8.23 -5.97
N TYR A 173 20.45 -7.65 -6.01
CA TYR A 173 20.62 -6.19 -6.16
C TYR A 173 19.96 -5.67 -7.43
N GLN A 174 20.15 -6.35 -8.56
CA GLN A 174 19.53 -5.95 -9.82
C GLN A 174 18.00 -6.03 -9.75
N LYS A 175 17.47 -7.11 -9.19
CA LYS A 175 16.02 -7.32 -8.97
C LYS A 175 15.44 -6.23 -8.06
N ASN A 176 16.09 -5.92 -6.95
CA ASN A 176 15.64 -4.91 -5.99
C ASN A 176 15.65 -3.52 -6.63
N ARG A 177 16.73 -3.17 -7.35
CA ARG A 177 16.83 -1.92 -8.09
C ARG A 177 15.73 -1.75 -9.14
N LEU A 178 15.41 -2.80 -9.89
CA LEU A 178 14.36 -2.76 -10.91
C LEU A 178 12.94 -2.74 -10.32
N ARG A 179 12.75 -3.34 -9.14
CA ARG A 179 11.46 -3.36 -8.44
C ARG A 179 11.18 -2.09 -7.65
N TYR A 180 12.21 -1.34 -7.29
CA TYR A 180 12.04 -0.12 -6.52
C TYR A 180 11.21 0.89 -7.32
N ARG A 181 10.24 1.49 -6.64
CA ARG A 181 9.36 2.50 -7.20
C ARG A 181 9.44 3.78 -6.39
N LYS A 182 9.56 4.91 -7.10
CA LYS A 182 9.46 6.23 -6.50
C LYS A 182 8.00 6.54 -6.14
N ARG A 183 7.81 7.38 -5.13
CA ARG A 183 6.47 7.88 -4.74
C ARG A 183 5.70 8.47 -5.91
N THR A 184 6.41 9.19 -6.77
CA THR A 184 5.85 9.81 -7.96
C THR A 184 5.38 8.79 -9.00
N GLU A 185 6.13 7.70 -9.19
CA GLU A 185 5.72 6.61 -10.07
C GLU A 185 4.50 5.87 -9.49
N LEU A 186 4.45 5.69 -8.16
CA LEU A 186 3.27 5.13 -7.50
C LEU A 186 2.03 6.02 -7.70
N ALA A 187 2.18 7.35 -7.54
CA ALA A 187 1.10 8.30 -7.78
C ALA A 187 0.59 8.26 -9.23
N VAL A 188 1.50 8.18 -10.22
CA VAL A 188 1.12 8.01 -11.63
C VAL A 188 0.30 6.75 -11.85
N ASP A 189 0.71 5.62 -11.27
CA ASP A 189 -0.03 4.37 -11.43
C ASP A 189 -1.39 4.38 -10.76
N ILE A 190 -1.49 4.98 -9.56
CA ILE A 190 -2.77 5.19 -8.88
C ILE A 190 -3.70 5.97 -9.81
N VAL A 191 -3.24 7.11 -10.35
CA VAL A 191 -4.04 7.93 -11.28
C VAL A 191 -4.46 7.13 -12.52
N ARG A 192 -3.51 6.44 -13.17
CA ARG A 192 -3.81 5.62 -14.36
C ARG A 192 -4.87 4.57 -14.07
N GLN A 193 -4.80 3.91 -12.92
CA GLN A 193 -5.77 2.91 -12.51
C GLN A 193 -7.14 3.54 -12.25
N LEU A 194 -7.20 4.65 -11.51
CA LEU A 194 -8.45 5.37 -11.23
C LEU A 194 -9.15 5.81 -12.51
N GLU A 195 -8.39 6.32 -13.48
CA GLU A 195 -8.91 6.72 -14.78
C GLU A 195 -9.40 5.55 -15.64
N ALA A 196 -8.66 4.45 -15.64
CA ALA A 196 -9.07 3.25 -16.37
C ALA A 196 -10.39 2.66 -15.81
N GLU A 197 -10.60 2.74 -14.50
CA GLU A 197 -11.78 2.22 -13.82
C GLU A 197 -13.03 3.10 -13.99
N ARG A 198 -12.88 4.39 -14.28
CA ARG A 198 -13.98 5.36 -14.50
C ARG A 198 -15.02 5.42 -13.37
N ASN A 199 -14.62 5.12 -12.15
CA ASN A 199 -15.50 5.19 -10.98
C ASN A 199 -15.83 6.63 -10.57
N PHE A 200 -14.91 7.56 -10.86
CA PHE A 200 -14.92 8.97 -10.48
C PHE A 200 -14.67 9.85 -11.72
N PRO A 201 -15.56 9.82 -12.73
CA PRO A 201 -15.27 10.37 -14.06
C PRO A 201 -15.09 11.90 -14.05
N ASP A 202 -15.84 12.60 -13.19
CA ASP A 202 -15.91 14.06 -13.15
C ASP A 202 -14.97 14.67 -12.08
N ALA A 203 -14.15 13.85 -11.42
CA ALA A 203 -13.28 14.29 -10.35
C ALA A 203 -12.10 15.12 -10.87
N ASP A 204 -11.92 16.30 -10.28
CA ASP A 204 -10.65 17.03 -10.40
C ASP A 204 -9.59 16.40 -9.50
N TYR A 205 -8.32 16.62 -9.82
CA TYR A 205 -7.22 16.10 -9.00
C TYR A 205 -6.44 17.22 -8.33
N ALA A 206 -6.14 17.00 -7.04
CA ALA A 206 -5.24 17.82 -6.25
C ALA A 206 -4.03 16.97 -5.85
N PHE A 207 -2.83 17.50 -6.09
CA PHE A 207 -1.57 16.80 -5.83
C PHE A 207 -0.76 17.56 -4.78
N ASP A 208 -0.21 16.84 -3.80
CA ASP A 208 0.91 17.37 -3.02
C ASP A 208 2.14 17.61 -3.91
N GLN A 209 2.94 18.62 -3.57
CA GLN A 209 4.16 18.94 -4.33
C GLN A 209 5.16 17.77 -4.34
N GLY A 210 5.17 16.95 -3.29
CA GLY A 210 6.04 15.78 -3.17
C GLY A 210 5.65 14.60 -4.08
N VAL A 211 4.46 14.63 -4.68
CA VAL A 211 3.99 13.62 -5.66
C VAL A 211 3.84 14.17 -7.08
N LEU A 212 3.77 15.50 -7.24
CA LEU A 212 3.63 16.16 -8.54
C LEU A 212 4.83 15.88 -9.46
N THR A 213 4.55 15.47 -10.70
CA THR A 213 5.58 15.27 -11.74
C THR A 213 5.12 15.75 -13.10
N LEU A 214 6.09 15.96 -14.00
CA LEU A 214 5.80 16.23 -15.41
C LEU A 214 4.93 15.12 -16.03
N GLU A 215 5.16 13.86 -15.69
CA GLU A 215 4.36 12.75 -16.22
C GLU A 215 2.89 12.86 -15.81
N LEU A 216 2.62 13.16 -14.53
CA LEU A 216 1.26 13.46 -14.07
C LEU A 216 0.67 14.66 -14.81
N SER A 217 1.40 15.77 -14.88
CA SER A 217 0.92 16.98 -15.55
C SER A 217 0.60 16.76 -17.03
N LEU A 218 1.43 16.01 -17.75
CA LEU A 218 1.20 15.66 -19.15
C LEU A 218 -0.01 14.75 -19.30
N PHE A 219 -0.13 13.72 -18.47
CA PHE A 219 -1.28 12.81 -18.49
C PHE A 219 -2.61 13.57 -18.32
N TYR A 220 -2.69 14.52 -17.38
CA TYR A 220 -3.88 15.37 -17.22
C TYR A 220 -4.11 16.33 -18.38
N HIS A 221 -3.04 16.94 -18.90
CA HIS A 221 -3.17 17.86 -20.03
C HIS A 221 -3.78 17.19 -21.26
N PHE A 222 -3.37 15.96 -21.56
CA PHE A 222 -3.94 15.19 -22.67
C PHE A 222 -5.38 14.77 -22.41
N ARG A 223 -5.70 14.33 -21.20
CA ARG A 223 -7.09 13.99 -20.82
C ARG A 223 -8.06 15.17 -20.96
N GLN A 224 -7.66 16.35 -20.50
CA GLN A 224 -8.51 17.55 -20.60
C GLN A 224 -8.82 17.92 -22.05
N ARG A 225 -7.92 17.62 -23.00
CA ARG A 225 -8.17 17.78 -24.43
C ARG A 225 -9.15 16.72 -24.96
N GLU A 226 -8.96 15.46 -24.61
CA GLU A 226 -9.87 14.37 -25.04
C GLU A 226 -11.32 14.60 -24.56
N ASN A 227 -11.50 15.16 -23.36
CA ASN A 227 -12.83 15.52 -22.85
C ASN A 227 -13.42 16.80 -23.48
N GLN A 228 -12.61 17.65 -24.12
CA GLN A 228 -13.09 18.84 -24.85
C GLN A 228 -13.47 18.53 -26.30
N ASP A 229 -12.93 17.44 -26.85
CA ASP A 229 -13.16 17.00 -28.24
C ASP A 229 -14.27 15.92 -28.37
N ALA A 230 -14.94 15.55 -27.27
CA ALA A 230 -16.02 14.55 -27.20
C ALA A 230 -17.40 15.19 -26.92
#